data_AF-A0A1A8D277-F1
#
_entry.id   AF-A0A1A8D277-F1
#
_cell.length_a   1.000
_cell.length_b   1.000
_cell.length_c   1.000
_cell.angle_alpha   90.00
_cell.angle_beta   90.00
_cell.angle_gamma   90.00
#
_symmetry.space_group_name_H-M   'P 1'
#
loop_
_entity.id
_entity.type
_entity.pdbx_description
1 polymer ?
#
loop_
_entity_poly.entity_id
_entity_poly.type
_entity_poly.pdbx_seq_one_letter_code
_entity_poly.pdbx_strand_id
1 'polypeptide(L)'
;LRSIATDPDEIHMYNVADFSFLLDIVDNLSDNLCNSVKGAGGAPDAPTNLVTSEVTHQSFRATWTAPEGPVEKYRVEYMTVSGAPEQVFVDGTETTVVL
;
A
#
# COMPACT_ATOMS: atom_id res chain seq x y z
N LEU A 1 26.14 41.75 56.88
CA LEU A 1 25.04 41.26 56.03
C LEU A 1 24.89 39.77 56.24
N ARG A 2 23.74 39.28 56.74
CA ARG A 2 23.41 37.85 56.73
C ARG A 2 22.47 37.64 55.53
N SER A 3 22.91 36.89 54.53
CA SER A 3 22.06 36.51 53.40
C SER A 3 21.07 35.45 53.90
N ILE A 4 19.78 35.78 53.88
CA ILE A 4 18.68 34.83 54.03
C ILE A 4 18.31 34.43 52.60
N ALA A 5 19.07 33.49 52.04
CA ALA A 5 18.63 32.79 50.83
C ALA A 5 18.11 31.43 51.32
N THR A 6 16.81 31.20 51.19
CA THR A 6 16.22 29.88 51.38
C THR A 6 16.72 29.00 50.24
N ASP A 7 17.17 27.78 50.57
CA ASP A 7 17.52 26.79 49.56
C ASP A 7 16.34 26.62 48.59
N PRO A 8 16.58 26.52 47.26
CA PRO A 8 15.49 26.43 46.31
C PRO A 8 14.63 25.20 46.61
N ASP A 9 13.31 25.38 46.65
CA ASP A 9 12.38 24.27 46.75
C ASP A 9 12.72 23.27 45.66
N GLU A 10 12.96 22.03 46.08
CA GLU A 10 13.36 20.93 45.22
C GLU A 10 12.22 20.69 44.22
N ILE A 11 12.27 21.35 43.07
CA ILE A 11 11.35 21.14 41.96
C ILE A 11 11.67 19.75 41.41
N HIS A 12 10.93 18.77 41.92
CA HIS A 12 11.04 17.37 41.51
C HIS A 12 10.60 17.28 40.05
N MET A 13 11.55 17.41 39.13
CA MET A 13 11.35 17.19 37.71
C MET A 13 11.34 15.68 37.48
N TYR A 14 10.14 15.09 37.44
CA TYR A 14 9.98 13.71 37.03
C TYR A 14 10.18 13.65 35.51
N ASN A 15 11.38 13.26 35.09
CA ASN A 15 11.61 12.88 33.70
C ASN A 15 10.69 11.70 33.40
N VAL A 16 9.75 11.90 32.48
CA VAL A 16 8.95 10.80 31.96
C VAL A 16 9.91 9.93 31.17
N ALA A 17 10.01 8.64 31.53
CA ALA A 17 10.77 7.68 30.74
C ALA A 17 10.26 7.73 29.30
N ASP A 18 11.19 7.67 28.36
CA ASP A 18 10.93 7.72 26.92
C ASP A 18 9.68 6.92 26.55
N PHE A 19 8.76 7.53 25.80
CA PHE A 19 7.44 6.98 25.46
C PHE A 19 7.53 5.84 24.43
N SER A 20 8.59 5.03 24.51
CA SER A 20 8.75 3.76 23.80
C SER A 20 7.50 2.87 23.87
N PHE A 21 6.78 2.89 25.00
CA PHE A 21 5.49 2.20 25.15
C PHE A 21 4.39 2.71 24.21
N LEU A 22 4.39 4.00 23.84
CA LEU A 22 3.45 4.52 22.85
C LEU A 22 3.72 3.96 21.45
N LEU A 23 4.97 3.64 21.12
CA LEU A 23 5.31 3.01 19.84
C LEU A 23 4.68 1.62 19.76
N ASP A 24 4.79 0.82 20.81
CA ASP A 24 4.17 -0.50 20.89
C ASP A 24 2.63 -0.43 20.77
N ILE A 25 2.00 0.56 21.42
CA ILE A 25 0.55 0.78 21.32
C ILE A 25 0.15 1.16 19.89
N VAL A 26 0.90 2.08 19.27
CA VAL A 26 0.61 2.56 17.91
C VAL A 26 0.76 1.44 16.90
N ASP A 27 1.82 0.63 17.00
CA ASP A 27 2.05 -0.52 16.12
C ASP A 27 0.94 -1.55 16.28
N ASN A 28 0.61 -1.91 17.53
CA ASN A 28 -0.44 -2.89 17.79
C ASN A 28 -1.80 -2.43 17.29
N LEU A 29 -2.15 -1.16 17.51
CA LEU A 29 -3.41 -0.61 17.04
C LEU A 29 -3.47 -0.55 15.51
N SER A 30 -2.35 -0.17 14.87
CA SER A 30 -2.22 -0.12 13.41
C SER A 30 -2.41 -1.50 12.78
N ASP A 31 -1.78 -2.52 13.34
CA ASP A 31 -1.92 -3.90 12.86
C ASP A 31 -3.36 -4.42 13.02
N ASN A 32 -3.96 -4.20 14.19
CA ASN A 32 -5.34 -4.62 14.44
C ASN A 32 -6.33 -3.91 13.51
N LEU A 33 -6.14 -2.62 13.26
CA LEU A 33 -6.97 -1.86 12.34
C LEU A 33 -6.82 -2.35 10.89
N CYS A 34 -5.59 -2.55 10.43
CA CYS A 34 -5.31 -3.09 9.10
C CYS A 34 -5.94 -4.48 8.90
N ASN A 35 -5.85 -5.34 9.90
CA ASN A 35 -6.43 -6.69 9.85
C ASN A 35 -7.97 -6.67 9.88
N SER A 36 -8.58 -5.69 10.54
CA SER A 36 -10.04 -5.51 10.56
C SER A 36 -10.59 -5.10 9.18
N VAL A 37 -9.82 -4.34 8.40
CA VAL A 37 -10.21 -3.90 7.04
C VAL A 37 -9.89 -4.95 5.98
N LYS A 38 -8.92 -5.84 6.24
CA LYS A 38 -8.57 -6.93 5.32
C LYS A 38 -9.76 -7.89 5.21
N GLY A 39 -10.46 -7.85 4.09
CA GLY A 39 -11.56 -8.78 3.82
C GLY A 39 -11.12 -10.24 3.95
N ALA A 40 -12.06 -11.17 4.08
CA ALA A 40 -11.78 -12.59 4.30
C ALA A 40 -10.96 -13.26 3.17
N GLY A 41 -10.84 -12.60 2.01
CA GLY A 41 -9.94 -13.02 0.93
C GLY A 41 -8.59 -12.35 1.06
N GLY A 42 -7.51 -13.14 1.06
CA GLY A 42 -6.16 -12.62 0.84
C GLY A 42 -6.05 -11.87 -0.50
N ALA A 43 -4.89 -11.29 -0.78
CA ALA A 43 -4.64 -10.72 -2.10
C ALA A 43 -4.89 -11.80 -3.17
N PRO A 44 -5.58 -11.49 -4.28
CA PRO A 44 -5.77 -12.45 -5.35
C PRO A 44 -4.42 -12.90 -5.89
N ASP A 45 -4.36 -14.16 -6.34
CA ASP A 45 -3.17 -14.67 -7.01
C ASP A 45 -2.87 -13.84 -8.27
N ALA A 46 -1.63 -13.92 -8.77
CA ALA A 46 -1.25 -13.18 -9.96
C ALA A 46 -1.95 -13.75 -11.22
N PRO A 47 -2.40 -12.90 -12.16
CA PRO A 47 -2.84 -13.37 -13.48
C PRO A 47 -1.67 -14.00 -14.24
N THR A 48 -1.98 -14.93 -15.14
CA THR A 48 -0.98 -15.71 -15.89
C THR A 48 -1.25 -15.68 -17.40
N ASN A 49 -0.35 -16.27 -18.20
CA ASN A 49 -0.51 -16.45 -19.65
C ASN A 49 -0.85 -15.14 -20.41
N LEU A 50 -0.16 -14.04 -20.08
CA LEU A 50 -0.28 -12.80 -20.84
C LEU A 50 0.21 -13.01 -22.28
N VAL A 51 -0.68 -12.81 -23.25
CA VAL A 51 -0.41 -12.92 -24.68
C VAL A 51 -0.91 -11.67 -25.40
N THR A 52 -0.26 -11.33 -26.51
CA THR A 52 -0.68 -10.23 -27.39
C THR A 52 -1.11 -10.75 -28.75
N SER A 53 -2.11 -10.11 -29.34
CA SER A 53 -2.65 -10.46 -30.66
C SER A 53 -3.15 -9.21 -31.41
N GLU A 54 -3.57 -9.37 -32.67
CA GLU A 54 -4.17 -8.31 -33.49
C GLU A 54 -3.32 -7.02 -33.55
N VAL A 55 -2.01 -7.20 -33.70
CA VAL A 55 -1.05 -6.10 -33.70
C VAL A 55 -1.19 -5.25 -34.97
N THR A 56 -1.37 -3.96 -34.78
CA THR A 56 -1.32 -2.93 -35.83
C THR A 56 -0.24 -1.91 -35.51
N HIS A 57 -0.07 -0.90 -36.36
CA HIS A 57 0.85 0.21 -36.09
C HIS A 57 0.42 1.10 -34.91
N GLN A 58 -0.83 1.02 -34.47
CA GLN A 58 -1.44 1.92 -33.48
C GLN A 58 -2.07 1.19 -32.31
N SER A 59 -2.24 -0.13 -32.40
CA SER A 59 -2.95 -0.89 -31.38
C SER A 59 -2.53 -2.35 -31.33
N PHE A 60 -2.83 -2.99 -30.21
CA PHE A 60 -2.77 -4.44 -30.05
C PHE A 60 -3.78 -4.89 -28.99
N ARG A 61 -4.12 -6.18 -29.01
CA ARG A 61 -4.93 -6.81 -27.96
C ARG A 61 -4.02 -7.50 -26.96
N ALA A 62 -4.23 -7.25 -25.68
CA ALA A 62 -3.66 -8.03 -24.59
C ALA A 62 -4.73 -8.96 -24.02
N THR A 63 -4.35 -10.21 -23.72
CA THR A 63 -5.24 -11.21 -23.10
C THR A 63 -4.45 -11.99 -22.06
N TRP A 64 -5.06 -12.30 -20.91
CA TRP A 64 -4.45 -13.05 -19.82
C TRP A 64 -5.44 -14.06 -19.23
N THR A 65 -4.95 -14.94 -18.35
CA THR A 65 -5.77 -15.86 -17.54
C THR A 65 -5.96 -15.26 -16.15
N ALA A 66 -7.21 -15.16 -15.70
CA ALA A 66 -7.55 -14.70 -14.36
C ALA A 66 -7.10 -15.68 -13.26
N PRO A 67 -6.72 -15.21 -12.06
CA PRO A 67 -6.46 -16.06 -10.90
C PRO A 67 -7.74 -16.69 -10.35
N GLU A 68 -7.59 -17.65 -9.43
CA GLU A 68 -8.73 -18.13 -8.64
C GLU A 68 -9.14 -17.08 -7.60
N GLY A 69 -10.42 -16.77 -7.54
CA GLY A 69 -10.99 -15.82 -6.58
C GLY A 69 -11.37 -14.46 -7.18
N PRO A 70 -11.94 -13.57 -6.35
CA PRO A 70 -12.43 -12.28 -6.80
C PRO A 70 -11.26 -11.33 -7.10
N VAL A 71 -11.29 -10.73 -8.29
CA VAL A 71 -10.41 -9.62 -8.69
C VAL A 71 -11.28 -8.38 -8.85
N GLU A 72 -10.83 -7.25 -8.32
CA GLU A 72 -11.53 -5.97 -8.49
C GLU A 72 -11.14 -5.31 -9.81
N LYS A 73 -9.83 -5.20 -10.08
CA LYS A 73 -9.27 -4.61 -11.30
C LYS A 73 -7.93 -5.20 -11.67
N TYR A 74 -7.61 -5.17 -12.95
CA TYR A 74 -6.26 -5.37 -13.47
C TYR A 74 -5.63 -4.03 -13.82
N ARG A 75 -4.31 -3.91 -13.58
CA ARG A 75 -3.50 -2.81 -14.10
C ARG A 75 -2.62 -3.36 -15.22
N VAL A 76 -2.86 -2.91 -16.44
CA VAL A 76 -2.06 -3.27 -17.60
C VAL A 76 -1.12 -2.12 -17.91
N GLU A 77 0.19 -2.41 -17.93
CA GLU A 77 1.24 -1.45 -18.24
C GLU A 77 1.91 -1.84 -19.55
N TYR A 78 2.03 -0.88 -20.48
CA TYR A 78 2.67 -1.08 -21.77
C TYR A 78 3.57 0.10 -22.10
N MET A 79 4.49 -0.09 -23.05
CA MET A 79 5.40 0.96 -23.50
C MET A 79 5.39 1.00 -25.01
N THR A 80 5.18 2.19 -25.56
CA THR A 80 5.32 2.43 -27.00
C THR A 80 6.78 2.74 -27.34
N VAL A 81 7.11 2.74 -28.64
CA VAL A 81 8.45 3.15 -29.11
C VAL A 81 8.85 4.57 -28.69
N SER A 82 7.90 5.40 -28.25
CA SER A 82 8.16 6.72 -27.69
C SER A 82 8.83 6.68 -26.31
N GLY A 83 8.80 5.53 -25.63
CA GLY A 83 9.57 5.23 -24.42
C GLY A 83 8.89 5.56 -23.10
N ALA A 84 7.71 6.19 -23.11
CA ALA A 84 6.94 6.41 -21.88
C ALA A 84 6.05 5.19 -21.58
N PRO A 85 6.03 4.68 -20.33
CA PRO A 85 5.06 3.67 -19.93
C PRO A 85 3.68 4.29 -19.79
N GLU A 86 2.67 3.60 -20.31
CA GLU A 86 1.26 3.93 -20.23
C GLU A 86 0.53 2.85 -19.43
N GLN A 87 -0.50 3.24 -18.69
CA GLN A 87 -1.23 2.36 -17.79
C GLN A 87 -2.73 2.44 -18.05
N VAL A 88 -3.37 1.28 -18.12
CA VAL A 88 -4.82 1.15 -18.26
C VAL A 88 -5.35 0.26 -17.14
N PHE A 89 -6.46 0.67 -16.53
CA PHE A 89 -7.17 -0.12 -15.54
C PHE A 89 -8.35 -0.83 -16.21
N VAL A 90 -8.40 -2.14 -16.04
CA VAL A 90 -9.41 -3.03 -16.62
C VAL A 90 -10.24 -3.61 -15.49
N ASP A 91 -11.54 -3.78 -15.70
CA ASP A 91 -12.44 -4.39 -14.72
C ASP A 91 -11.99 -5.82 -14.39
N GLY A 92 -12.12 -6.25 -13.13
CA GLY A 92 -11.69 -7.58 -12.69
C GLY A 92 -12.45 -8.75 -13.33
N THR A 93 -13.61 -8.48 -13.95
CA THR A 93 -14.38 -9.46 -14.71
C THR A 93 -13.88 -9.65 -16.15
N GLU A 94 -13.02 -8.76 -16.64
CA GLU A 94 -12.45 -8.82 -17.98
C GLU A 94 -11.03 -9.38 -17.96
N THR A 95 -10.68 -10.13 -19.01
CA THR A 95 -9.36 -10.76 -19.16
C THR A 95 -8.67 -10.34 -20.45
N THR A 96 -9.16 -9.28 -21.09
CA THR A 96 -8.62 -8.75 -22.32
C THR A 96 -8.86 -7.25 -22.46
N VAL A 97 -7.95 -6.55 -23.12
CA VAL A 97 -8.07 -5.12 -23.43
C VAL A 97 -7.38 -4.81 -24.77
N VAL A 98 -7.89 -3.81 -25.49
CA VAL A 98 -7.20 -3.23 -26.66
C VAL A 98 -6.46 -1.99 -26.19
N LEU A 99 -5.17 -1.93 -26.48
CA LEU A 99 -4.24 -0.86 -26.15
C LEU A 99 -3.73 -0.21 -27.43
#